data_AF-A0A314ZAY4-F1
#
_entry.id   AF-A0A314ZAY4-F1
#
_cell.length_a   1.000
_cell.length_b   1.000
_cell.length_c   1.000
_cell.angle_alpha   90.00
_cell.angle_beta   90.00
_cell.angle_gamma   90.00
#
_symmetry.space_group_name_H-M   'P 1'
#
loop_
_entity.id
_entity.type
_entity.pdbx_description
1 polymer ?
#
loop_
_entity_poly.entity_id
_entity_poly.type
_entity_poly.pdbx_seq_one_letter_code
_entity_poly.pdbx_strand_id
1 'polypeptide(L)'
;MNTVQIRETIIPLGDCENKKAKVVHQDELLLMLGEKKHQVQFAYCCPVDIGNLGETKSSTTNDGQLCKSETCSRLLRQLSAKLSNEFSQGNIQDFEDHLQVESFHVSICLKNNCPYRLMDVQNKSQEAAFFCCSWGMADEKLAWKIISICQNLNVHQHKQGCL
;
A
#
# COMPACT_ATOMS: atom_id res chain seq x y z
N MET A 1 4.53 -24.79 5.60
CA MET A 1 3.12 -24.42 5.82
C MET A 1 2.97 -24.16 7.30
N ASN A 2 2.90 -22.89 7.72
CA ASN A 2 2.83 -22.56 9.14
C ASN A 2 1.36 -22.34 9.49
N THR A 3 0.74 -23.40 10.01
CA THR A 3 -0.58 -23.37 10.62
C THR A 3 -0.48 -22.47 11.86
N VAL A 4 -1.22 -21.36 11.87
CA VAL A 4 -1.39 -20.55 13.09
C VAL A 4 -2.32 -21.34 14.01
N GLN A 5 -1.73 -22.04 14.98
CA GLN A 5 -2.46 -22.58 16.10
C GLN A 5 -3.01 -21.38 16.90
N ILE A 6 -4.33 -21.17 16.84
CA ILE A 6 -5.01 -20.29 17.78
C ILE A 6 -4.78 -20.91 19.16
N ARG A 7 -3.87 -20.35 19.95
CA ARG A 7 -3.77 -20.68 21.37
C ARG A 7 -5.02 -20.10 22.03
N GLU A 8 -5.95 -20.98 22.40
CA GLU A 8 -7.03 -20.67 23.32
C GLU A 8 -6.44 -19.96 24.53
N THR A 9 -6.66 -18.66 24.64
CA THR A 9 -6.13 -17.87 25.75
C THR A 9 -7.23 -17.81 26.82
N ILE A 10 -7.01 -18.53 27.92
CA ILE A 10 -7.91 -18.49 29.08
C ILE A 10 -7.72 -17.14 29.77
N ILE A 11 -8.73 -16.28 29.74
CA ILE A 11 -8.71 -15.00 30.44
C ILE A 11 -9.41 -15.18 31.79
N PRO A 12 -8.70 -15.05 32.93
CA PRO A 12 -9.34 -15.03 34.24
C PRO A 12 -10.05 -13.69 34.44
N LEU A 13 -11.38 -13.71 34.45
CA LEU A 13 -12.20 -12.61 34.97
C LEU A 13 -12.17 -12.65 36.51
N GLY A 14 -11.85 -11.55 37.20
CA GLY A 14 -11.87 -11.43 38.68
C GLY A 14 -12.79 -10.28 39.13
N ASP A 15 -13.39 -10.24 40.34
CA ASP A 15 -13.32 -11.05 41.59
C ASP A 15 -14.75 -11.44 42.03
N CYS A 16 -15.08 -12.51 42.80
CA CYS A 16 -14.55 -13.05 44.05
C CYS A 16 -14.76 -14.59 44.15
N GLU A 17 -13.86 -15.28 44.85
CA GLU A 17 -13.93 -16.66 45.41
C GLU A 17 -14.31 -17.89 44.53
N ASN A 18 -14.67 -17.75 43.26
CA ASN A 18 -14.97 -18.90 42.37
C ASN A 18 -14.46 -18.71 40.94
N LYS A 19 -13.14 -18.79 40.72
CA LYS A 19 -12.56 -18.64 39.37
C LYS A 19 -12.83 -19.89 38.52
N LYS A 20 -13.84 -19.84 37.65
CA LYS A 20 -14.05 -20.81 36.56
C LYS A 20 -13.47 -20.25 35.27
N ALA A 21 -12.55 -20.99 34.65
CA ALA A 21 -12.08 -20.69 33.30
C ALA A 21 -13.22 -20.94 32.30
N LYS A 22 -13.48 -19.97 31.41
CA LYS A 22 -14.42 -20.10 30.29
C LYS A 22 -13.66 -19.77 29.01
N VAL A 23 -13.82 -20.59 27.98
CA VAL A 23 -13.39 -20.24 26.63
C VAL A 23 -14.43 -19.29 26.04
N VAL A 24 -13.98 -18.15 25.56
CA VAL A 24 -14.84 -17.05 25.09
C VAL A 24 -14.33 -16.62 23.73
N HIS A 25 -15.23 -16.43 22.75
CA HIS A 25 -14.83 -15.94 21.42
C HIS A 25 -14.42 -14.45 21.51
N GLN A 26 -13.56 -13.98 20.59
CA GLN A 26 -13.08 -12.57 20.61
C GLN A 26 -14.25 -11.56 20.58
N ASP A 27 -15.27 -11.84 19.77
CA ASP A 27 -16.44 -10.96 19.66
C ASP A 27 -17.30 -10.96 20.93
N GLU A 28 -17.42 -12.11 21.60
CA GLU A 28 -18.12 -12.23 22.90
C GLU A 28 -17.34 -11.49 23.99
N LEU A 29 -16.00 -11.57 23.97
CA LEU A 29 -15.14 -10.82 24.89
C LEU A 29 -15.28 -9.30 24.71
N LEU A 30 -15.29 -8.81 23.47
CA LEU A 30 -15.48 -7.38 23.19
C LEU A 30 -16.83 -6.88 23.72
N LEU A 31 -17.90 -7.67 23.52
CA LEU A 31 -19.23 -7.38 24.07
C LEU A 31 -19.23 -7.35 25.60
N MET A 32 -18.56 -8.31 26.25
CA MET A 32 -18.47 -8.38 27.72
C MET A 32 -17.69 -7.20 28.32
N LEU A 33 -16.67 -6.71 27.61
CA LEU A 33 -15.87 -5.57 28.04
C LEU A 33 -16.55 -4.22 27.70
N GLY A 34 -17.63 -4.22 26.91
CA GLY A 34 -18.24 -2.99 26.40
C GLY A 34 -17.34 -2.24 25.41
N GLU A 35 -16.32 -2.92 24.87
CA GLU A 35 -15.28 -2.34 24.05
C GLU A 35 -15.54 -2.55 22.56
N LYS A 36 -15.01 -1.63 21.74
CA LYS A 36 -15.11 -1.74 20.27
C LYS A 36 -13.80 -2.26 19.70
N LYS A 37 -13.90 -3.07 18.64
CA LYS A 37 -12.73 -3.48 17.86
C LYS A 37 -12.06 -2.24 17.26
N HIS A 38 -10.82 -1.98 17.65
CA HIS A 38 -10.00 -0.94 17.06
C HIS A 38 -9.31 -1.49 15.79
N GLN A 39 -9.57 -0.89 14.64
CA GLN A 39 -8.87 -1.24 13.40
C GLN A 39 -7.68 -0.31 13.22
N VAL A 40 -6.48 -0.85 13.35
CA VAL A 40 -5.24 -0.12 13.08
C VAL A 40 -4.97 -0.15 11.58
N GLN A 41 -4.77 1.03 11.00
CA GLN A 41 -4.31 1.21 9.63
C GLN A 41 -2.95 1.88 9.63
N PHE A 42 -2.14 1.51 8.65
CA PHE A 42 -0.84 2.10 8.37
C PHE A 42 -0.91 2.87 7.06
N ALA A 43 -0.09 3.90 6.94
CA ALA A 43 0.07 4.66 5.72
C ALA A 43 1.54 4.99 5.49
N TYR A 44 1.98 4.90 4.25
CA TYR A 44 3.34 5.21 3.85
C TYR A 44 3.36 5.82 2.45
N CYS A 45 4.03 6.96 2.30
CA CYS A 45 4.25 7.58 1.00
C CYS A 45 5.64 7.22 0.50
N CYS A 46 5.73 6.25 -0.40
CA CYS A 46 7.00 5.76 -0.93
C CYS A 46 7.39 6.52 -2.21
N PRO A 47 8.69 6.83 -2.39
CA PRO A 47 9.21 7.36 -3.63
C PRO A 47 9.27 6.26 -4.71
N VAL A 48 9.14 6.65 -5.97
CA VAL A 48 9.38 5.82 -7.14
C VAL A 48 10.22 6.59 -8.13
N ASP A 49 11.31 5.97 -8.55
CA ASP A 49 12.19 6.53 -9.57
C ASP A 49 11.54 6.37 -10.95
N ILE A 50 11.26 7.48 -11.62
CA ILE A 50 10.66 7.48 -12.96
C ILE A 50 11.77 7.47 -14.05
N GLY A 51 13.05 7.60 -13.66
CA GLY A 51 14.14 7.93 -14.59
C GLY A 51 13.89 9.26 -15.31
N ASN A 52 14.83 9.68 -16.19
CA ASN A 52 14.64 10.84 -17.07
C ASN A 52 13.49 10.56 -18.05
N LEU A 53 12.25 10.78 -17.59
CA LEU A 53 11.09 10.92 -18.45
C LEU A 53 10.95 12.40 -18.90
N GLY A 54 11.83 13.28 -18.42
CA GLY A 54 11.91 14.68 -18.78
C GLY A 54 12.90 15.01 -19.90
N GLU A 55 12.83 14.37 -21.07
CA GLU A 55 13.42 14.96 -22.29
C GLU A 55 12.45 14.93 -23.48
N THR A 56 11.41 15.75 -23.39
CA THR A 56 10.96 16.48 -24.58
C THR A 56 10.67 17.91 -24.15
N LYS A 57 11.69 18.77 -24.29
CA LYS A 57 11.51 20.22 -24.22
C LYS A 57 10.56 20.63 -25.35
N SER A 58 9.29 20.87 -25.04
CA SER A 58 8.46 21.75 -25.85
C SER A 58 7.99 22.89 -24.99
N SER A 59 8.52 24.06 -25.33
CA SER A 59 8.19 25.36 -24.81
C SER A 59 6.68 25.61 -24.80
N THR A 60 6.28 26.45 -23.84
CA THR A 60 5.05 27.26 -23.80
C THR A 60 3.70 26.58 -23.48
N THR A 61 2.96 27.30 -22.62
CA THR A 61 1.52 27.26 -22.30
C THR A 61 1.00 26.06 -21.49
N ASN A 62 0.60 26.31 -20.23
CA ASN A 62 -0.47 25.67 -19.43
C ASN A 62 -0.76 24.14 -19.54
N ASP A 63 0.14 23.33 -20.09
CA ASP A 63 -0.02 21.88 -20.36
C ASP A 63 0.59 20.98 -19.26
N GLY A 64 1.20 21.59 -18.24
CA GLY A 64 1.90 20.87 -17.17
C GLY A 64 0.99 19.99 -16.30
N GLN A 65 -0.33 20.13 -16.39
CA GLN A 65 -1.29 19.30 -15.64
C GLN A 65 -1.76 18.08 -16.44
N LEU A 66 -1.90 18.20 -17.76
CA LEU A 66 -2.23 17.07 -18.65
C LEU A 66 -1.07 16.07 -18.73
N CYS A 67 0.17 16.58 -18.83
CA CYS A 67 1.38 15.75 -18.81
C CYS A 67 1.55 14.98 -17.48
N LYS A 68 1.13 15.58 -16.36
CA LYS A 68 1.12 14.90 -15.05
C LYS A 68 0.05 13.81 -14.99
N SER A 69 -1.17 14.08 -15.46
CA SER A 69 -2.26 13.10 -15.46
C SER A 69 -1.93 11.85 -16.27
N GLU A 70 -1.38 12.01 -17.47
CA GLU A 70 -1.01 10.87 -18.34
C GLU A 70 0.18 10.07 -17.78
N THR A 71 1.15 10.75 -17.16
CA THR A 71 2.26 10.08 -16.49
C THR A 71 1.76 9.29 -15.28
N CYS A 72 0.82 9.85 -14.50
CA CYS A 72 0.22 9.20 -13.34
C CYS A 72 -0.58 7.95 -13.72
N SER A 73 -1.42 8.05 -14.75
CA SER A 73 -2.23 6.92 -15.25
C SER A 73 -1.33 5.79 -15.76
N ARG A 74 -0.24 6.14 -16.47
CA ARG A 74 0.74 5.16 -16.96
C ARG A 74 1.48 4.44 -15.83
N LEU A 75 1.86 5.16 -14.77
CA LEU A 75 2.52 4.56 -13.60
C LEU A 75 1.59 3.60 -12.86
N LEU A 76 0.33 3.95 -12.65
CA LEU A 76 -0.66 3.05 -12.05
C LEU A 76 -0.89 1.81 -12.92
N ARG A 77 -1.05 1.96 -14.23
CA ARG A 77 -1.17 0.83 -15.16
C ARG A 77 0.06 -0.09 -15.13
N GLN A 78 1.26 0.47 -15.07
CA GLN A 78 2.49 -0.31 -14.95
C GLN A 78 2.56 -1.07 -13.62
N LEU A 79 2.16 -0.44 -12.52
CA LEU A 79 2.06 -1.09 -11.22
C LEU A 79 1.03 -2.23 -11.26
N SER A 80 -0.16 -1.98 -11.81
CA SER A 80 -1.23 -2.96 -12.01
C SER A 80 -0.71 -4.19 -12.76
N ALA A 81 -0.05 -4.00 -13.91
CA ALA A 81 0.52 -5.09 -14.69
C ALA A 81 1.61 -5.89 -13.92
N LYS A 82 2.48 -5.21 -13.17
CA LYS A 82 3.49 -5.90 -12.33
C LYS A 82 2.83 -6.70 -11.21
N LEU A 83 1.80 -6.14 -10.57
CA LEU A 83 1.07 -6.82 -9.52
C LEU A 83 0.35 -8.05 -10.07
N SER A 84 -0.30 -7.96 -11.24
CA SER A 84 -0.96 -9.11 -11.85
C SER A 84 0.01 -10.25 -12.18
N ASN A 85 1.25 -9.93 -12.55
CA ASN A 85 2.28 -10.95 -12.79
C ASN A 85 2.76 -11.62 -11.50
N GLU A 86 2.93 -10.85 -10.42
CA GLU A 86 3.41 -11.33 -9.12
C GLU A 86 2.33 -12.01 -8.26
N PHE A 87 1.07 -11.67 -8.49
CA PHE A 87 -0.08 -12.13 -7.73
C PHE A 87 -1.11 -12.74 -8.69
N SER A 88 -0.78 -13.89 -9.28
CA SER A 88 -1.64 -14.64 -10.20
C SER A 88 -2.98 -15.12 -9.60
N GLN A 89 -3.17 -14.97 -8.29
CA GLN A 89 -4.38 -15.36 -7.55
C GLN A 89 -5.00 -14.22 -6.73
N GLY A 90 -4.45 -13.00 -6.79
CA GLY A 90 -4.94 -11.87 -5.99
C GLY A 90 -6.09 -11.13 -6.68
N ASN A 91 -7.10 -10.70 -5.93
CA ASN A 91 -8.17 -9.84 -6.43
C ASN A 91 -7.67 -8.39 -6.52
N ILE A 92 -6.89 -8.09 -7.56
CA ILE A 92 -6.44 -6.73 -7.85
C ILE A 92 -7.61 -5.96 -8.45
N GLN A 93 -8.02 -4.89 -7.79
CA GLN A 93 -9.03 -3.97 -8.28
C GLN A 93 -8.33 -2.72 -8.80
N ASP A 94 -8.48 -2.48 -10.10
CA ASP A 94 -7.91 -1.33 -10.80
C ASP A 94 -8.99 -0.26 -10.95
N PHE A 95 -8.84 0.84 -10.23
CA PHE A 95 -9.66 2.04 -10.35
C PHE A 95 -8.85 3.11 -11.08
N GLU A 96 -9.54 4.06 -11.71
CA GLU A 96 -8.91 5.10 -12.54
C GLU A 96 -7.79 5.88 -11.81
N ASP A 97 -7.97 6.11 -10.51
CA ASP A 97 -7.09 6.92 -9.66
C ASP A 97 -6.30 6.12 -8.61
N HIS A 98 -6.62 4.84 -8.40
CA HIS A 98 -5.97 4.01 -7.39
C HIS A 98 -6.07 2.51 -7.69
N LEU A 99 -5.15 1.74 -7.10
CA LEU A 99 -5.23 0.27 -7.10
C LEU A 99 -5.53 -0.22 -5.69
N GLN A 100 -6.30 -1.30 -5.61
CA GLN A 100 -6.59 -1.99 -4.36
C GLN A 100 -6.26 -3.49 -4.45
N VAL A 101 -5.63 -4.02 -3.40
CA VAL A 101 -5.35 -5.45 -3.21
C VAL A 101 -5.64 -5.78 -1.75
N GLU A 102 -6.70 -6.53 -1.47
CA GLU A 102 -7.21 -6.74 -0.10
C GLU A 102 -7.46 -5.40 0.63
N SER A 103 -6.91 -5.18 1.83
CA SER A 103 -6.98 -3.87 2.50
C SER A 103 -5.93 -2.86 2.03
N PHE A 104 -5.01 -3.26 1.15
CA PHE A 104 -3.97 -2.37 0.64
C PHE A 104 -4.52 -1.48 -0.47
N HIS A 105 -4.30 -0.18 -0.34
CA HIS A 105 -4.68 0.84 -1.32
C HIS A 105 -3.43 1.62 -1.73
N VAL A 106 -3.33 1.94 -3.01
CA VAL A 106 -2.25 2.77 -3.53
C VAL A 106 -2.74 3.74 -4.59
N SER A 107 -2.35 5.01 -4.45
CA SER A 107 -2.63 6.07 -5.42
C SER A 107 -1.40 6.95 -5.64
N ILE A 108 -1.39 7.70 -6.73
CA ILE A 108 -0.32 8.67 -6.96
C ILE A 108 -0.47 9.85 -5.99
N CYS A 109 0.60 10.17 -5.27
CA CYS A 109 0.64 11.29 -4.35
C CYS A 109 0.93 12.60 -5.08
N LEU A 110 -0.08 13.45 -5.20
CA LEU A 110 0.05 14.80 -5.78
C LEU A 110 0.33 15.89 -4.72
N LYS A 111 0.39 15.51 -3.43
CA LYS A 111 0.53 16.45 -2.32
C LYS A 111 2.00 16.82 -2.14
N ASN A 112 2.31 18.12 -2.17
CA ASN A 112 3.65 18.62 -1.88
C ASN A 112 4.08 18.29 -0.44
N ASN A 113 3.18 18.46 0.53
CA ASN A 113 3.41 18.19 1.95
C ASN A 113 2.57 16.98 2.40
N CYS A 114 2.95 15.78 1.97
CA CYS A 114 2.30 14.55 2.41
C CYS A 114 2.79 14.16 3.81
N PRO A 115 1.92 13.98 4.82
CA PRO A 115 2.34 13.63 6.19
C PRO A 115 2.92 12.22 6.29
N TYR A 116 2.65 11.36 5.30
CA TYR A 116 3.16 9.99 5.25
C TYR A 116 4.49 9.89 4.50
N ARG A 117 5.02 11.01 4.00
CA ARG A 117 6.31 11.07 3.32
C ARG A 117 7.41 11.20 4.36
N LEU A 118 8.29 10.21 4.41
CA LEU A 118 9.45 10.25 5.31
C LEU A 118 10.45 11.30 4.81
N MET A 119 10.82 12.24 5.68
CA MET A 119 11.71 13.37 5.36
C MET A 119 13.11 12.90 4.90
N ASP A 120 13.57 11.74 5.34
CA ASP A 120 14.90 11.20 5.02
C ASP A 120 15.05 10.78 3.54
N VAL A 121 13.93 10.69 2.82
CA VAL A 121 13.88 10.36 1.39
C VAL A 121 14.10 11.60 0.50
N GLN A 122 14.07 12.81 1.08
CA GLN A 122 14.17 14.07 0.34
C GLN A 122 15.53 14.31 -0.33
N ASN A 123 16.57 13.55 0.02
CA ASN A 123 17.91 13.69 -0.56
C ASN A 123 18.11 12.98 -1.91
N LYS A 124 17.10 12.29 -2.45
CA LYS A 124 17.16 11.76 -3.83
C LYS A 124 16.61 12.81 -4.79
N SER A 125 17.47 13.70 -5.24
CA SER A 125 17.19 14.83 -6.15
C SER A 125 16.98 14.43 -7.61
N GLN A 126 16.31 13.31 -7.89
CA GLN A 126 15.98 12.88 -9.26
C GLN A 126 14.47 12.68 -9.35
N GLU A 127 13.92 12.94 -10.54
CA GLU A 127 12.49 12.99 -10.90
C GLU A 127 11.67 11.82 -10.32
N ALA A 128 11.27 11.93 -9.05
CA ALA A 128 10.59 10.87 -8.34
C ALA A 128 9.09 11.16 -8.26
N ALA A 129 8.28 10.19 -8.71
CA ALA A 129 6.86 10.13 -8.36
C ALA A 129 6.74 9.58 -6.94
N PHE A 130 5.60 9.79 -6.32
CA PHE A 130 5.31 9.22 -5.02
C PHE A 130 4.02 8.43 -5.09
N PHE A 131 4.01 7.25 -4.47
CA PHE A 131 2.79 6.49 -4.22
C PHE A 131 2.37 6.69 -2.77
N CYS A 132 1.12 7.07 -2.54
CA CYS A 132 0.49 7.03 -1.23
C CYS A 132 -0.13 5.66 -1.02
N CYS A 133 0.46 4.89 -0.13
CA CYS A 133 0.01 3.55 0.23
C CYS A 133 -0.67 3.57 1.60
N SER A 134 -1.75 2.80 1.77
CA SER A 134 -2.38 2.55 3.07
C SER A 134 -2.90 1.13 3.18
N TRP A 135 -2.84 0.52 4.36
CA TRP A 135 -3.28 -0.87 4.58
C TRP A 135 -3.71 -1.13 6.02
N GLY A 136 -4.52 -2.16 6.22
CA GLY A 136 -4.84 -2.67 7.55
C GLY A 136 -3.73 -3.51 8.15
N MET A 137 -3.64 -3.56 9.47
CA MET A 137 -2.62 -4.35 10.19
C MET A 137 -2.54 -5.82 9.77
N ALA A 138 -3.68 -6.43 9.40
CA ALA A 138 -3.73 -7.82 8.95
C ALA A 138 -2.89 -8.08 7.69
N ASP A 139 -2.77 -7.09 6.82
CA ASP A 139 -2.14 -7.21 5.51
C ASP A 139 -0.73 -6.59 5.46
N GLU A 140 -0.08 -6.40 6.61
CA GLU A 140 1.24 -5.78 6.68
C GLU A 140 2.28 -6.48 5.78
N LYS A 141 2.29 -7.82 5.77
CA LYS A 141 3.23 -8.59 4.93
C LYS A 141 2.96 -8.39 3.45
N LEU A 142 1.68 -8.34 3.05
CA LEU A 142 1.26 -8.07 1.69
C LEU A 142 1.67 -6.64 1.29
N ALA A 143 1.41 -5.67 2.16
CA ALA A 143 1.73 -4.27 1.95
C ALA A 143 3.22 -4.06 1.69
N TRP A 144 4.10 -4.63 2.51
CA TRP A 144 5.54 -4.51 2.31
C TRP A 144 6.03 -5.17 1.02
N LYS A 145 5.43 -6.29 0.61
CA LYS A 145 5.72 -6.90 -0.70
C LYS A 145 5.34 -5.94 -1.84
N ILE A 146 4.16 -5.35 -1.79
CA ILE A 146 3.70 -4.38 -2.82
C ILE A 146 4.57 -3.12 -2.82
N ILE A 147 4.91 -2.57 -1.65
CA ILE A 147 5.79 -1.40 -1.53
C ILE A 147 7.16 -1.67 -2.15
N SER A 148 7.72 -2.87 -1.96
CA SER A 148 8.97 -3.27 -2.60
C SER A 148 8.83 -3.29 -4.13
N ILE A 149 7.71 -3.78 -4.66
CA ILE A 149 7.44 -3.71 -6.11
C ILE A 149 7.36 -2.26 -6.58
N CYS A 150 6.65 -1.39 -5.85
CA CYS A 150 6.54 0.04 -6.16
C CYS A 150 7.92 0.70 -6.26
N GLN A 151 8.80 0.46 -5.28
CA GLN A 151 10.14 1.03 -5.24
C GLN A 151 11.06 0.52 -6.37
N ASN A 152 10.77 -0.67 -6.91
CA ASN A 152 11.49 -1.28 -8.03
C ASN A 152 10.77 -1.11 -9.38
N LEU A 153 9.85 -0.16 -9.48
CA LEU A 153 9.24 0.24 -10.76
C LEU A 153 10.24 1.05 -11.59
N ASN A 154 11.16 0.37 -12.28
CA ASN A 154 11.94 1.00 -13.33
C ASN A 154 11.05 1.21 -14.57
N VAL A 155 10.91 2.46 -15.02
CA VAL A 155 10.12 2.84 -16.22
C VAL A 155 10.87 2.55 -17.53
N HIS A 156 12.04 1.90 -17.48
CA HIS A 156 12.79 1.49 -18.67
C HIS A 156 11.99 0.46 -19.48
N GLN A 157 11.28 0.94 -20.51
CA GLN A 157 10.77 0.09 -21.57
C GLN A 157 11.95 -0.53 -22.32
N HIS A 158 11.92 -1.86 -22.44
CA HIS A 158 12.65 -2.63 -23.42
C HIS A 158 12.52 -1.95 -24.80
N LYS A 159 13.63 -1.44 -25.36
CA LYS A 159 13.74 -1.36 -26.82
C LYS A 159 13.74 -2.80 -27.34
N GLN A 160 12.61 -3.26 -27.88
CA GLN A 160 12.62 -4.38 -28.81
C GLN A 160 13.44 -3.94 -30.02
N GLY A 161 14.64 -4.50 -30.15
CA GLY A 161 15.34 -4.51 -31.43
C GLY A 161 14.59 -5.46 -32.35
N CYS A 162 13.96 -4.92 -33.39
CA CYS A 162 13.67 -5.68 -34.60
C CYS A 162 15.00 -5.84 -35.34
N LEU A 163 15.44 -7.08 -35.51
CA LEU A 163 16.30 -7.51 -36.61
C LEU A 163 15.41 -8.23 -37.63
#